data_AF-A0A6C0J4Y9-F1
#
_entry.id   AF-A0A6C0J4Y9-F1
#
_cell.length_a   1.000
_cell.length_b   1.000
_cell.length_c   1.000
_cell.angle_alpha   90.00
_cell.angle_beta   90.00
_cell.angle_gamma   90.00
#
_symmetry.space_group_name_H-M   'P 1'
#
loop_
_entity.id
_entity.type
_entity.pdbx_description
1 polymer ?
#
loop_
_entity_poly.entity_id
_entity_poly.type
_entity_poly.pdbx_seq_one_letter_code
_entity_poly.pdbx_strand_id
1 'polypeptide(L)'
;MHGSKSDLQVFRDNINKFIEQLVRIYPEDKDLMVYKDKVALYAKVDPRGMVEYFMNNMSNYTVHIMERNDDFFLKDLAIEQVTQKEKYRELFDKVRKLWLDGMTNETKNTVWQYFVVFVTLGAKITQDHNTITTINKYRKIPLKI
;
A
#
# COMPACT_ATOMS: atom_id res chain seq x y z
N MET A 1 1.29 30.18 -11.10
CA MET A 1 0.23 29.17 -10.89
C MET A 1 0.87 27.84 -10.50
N HIS A 2 0.83 27.43 -9.23
CA HIS A 2 1.07 26.03 -8.87
C HIS A 2 -0.25 25.29 -9.08
N GLY A 3 -0.38 24.55 -10.19
CA GLY A 3 -1.55 23.68 -10.40
C GLY A 3 -1.60 22.62 -9.30
N SER A 4 -2.79 22.33 -8.75
CA SER A 4 -2.95 21.24 -7.79
C SER A 4 -2.55 19.92 -8.45
N LYS A 5 -1.73 19.11 -7.76
CA LYS A 5 -1.33 17.78 -8.26
C LYS A 5 -2.57 16.92 -8.49
N SER A 6 -2.58 16.13 -9.58
CA SER A 6 -3.64 15.16 -9.81
C SER A 6 -3.58 14.03 -8.78
N ASP A 7 -4.70 13.35 -8.51
CA ASP A 7 -4.71 12.19 -7.59
C ASP A 7 -3.69 11.12 -8.02
N LEU A 8 -3.50 10.94 -9.33
CA LEU A 8 -2.51 10.02 -9.88
C LEU A 8 -1.07 10.45 -9.53
N GLN A 9 -0.76 11.74 -9.65
CA GLN A 9 0.54 12.28 -9.23
C GLN A 9 0.74 12.12 -7.72
N VAL A 10 -0.29 12.40 -6.92
CA VAL A 10 -0.21 12.24 -5.46
C VAL A 10 0.00 10.78 -5.07
N PHE A 11 -0.69 9.83 -5.72
CA PHE A 11 -0.48 8.40 -5.48
C PHE A 11 0.97 8.00 -5.79
N ARG A 12 1.46 8.37 -6.99
CA ARG A 12 2.84 8.12 -7.42
C ARG A 12 3.85 8.69 -6.44
N ASP A 13 3.67 9.93 -6.00
CA ASP A 13 4.63 10.56 -5.09
C ASP A 13 4.64 9.86 -3.72
N ASN A 14 3.45 9.48 -3.21
CA ASN A 14 3.36 8.79 -1.92
C ASN A 14 3.92 7.36 -1.96
N ILE A 15 3.72 6.60 -3.04
CA ILE A 15 4.26 5.23 -3.12
C ILE A 15 5.78 5.24 -3.21
N ASN A 16 6.37 6.18 -3.96
CA ASN A 16 7.82 6.35 -3.99
C ASN A 16 8.36 6.77 -2.62
N LYS A 17 7.72 7.76 -1.97
CA LYS A 17 8.10 8.21 -0.63
C LYS A 17 8.01 7.07 0.41
N PHE A 18 6.97 6.25 0.35
CA PHE A 18 6.79 5.11 1.24
C PHE A 18 7.95 4.12 1.11
N ILE A 19 8.28 3.71 -0.12
CA ILE A 19 9.38 2.77 -0.34
C ILE A 19 10.74 3.39 0.03
N GLU A 20 10.96 4.67 -0.27
CA GLU A 20 12.17 5.39 0.16
C GLU A 20 12.32 5.41 1.68
N GLN A 21 11.22 5.60 2.42
CA GLN A 21 11.25 5.55 3.89
C GLN A 21 11.55 4.15 4.40
N LEU A 22 10.96 3.11 3.81
CA LEU A 22 11.28 1.72 4.17
C LEU A 22 12.75 1.39 3.95
N VAL A 23 13.34 1.79 2.81
CA VAL A 23 14.77 1.58 2.54
C VAL A 23 15.65 2.35 3.53
N ARG A 24 15.24 3.53 3.99
CA ARG A 24 15.98 4.27 5.02
C ARG A 24 15.92 3.62 6.39
N ILE A 25 14.79 2.99 6.75
CA ILE A 25 14.62 2.30 8.03
C ILE A 25 15.34 0.95 8.01
N TYR A 26 15.35 0.26 6.86
CA TYR A 26 15.93 -1.07 6.69
C TYR A 26 16.99 -1.07 5.57
N PRO A 27 18.11 -0.35 5.72
CA PRO A 27 19.10 -0.19 4.65
C PRO A 27 19.83 -1.49 4.28
N GLU A 28 19.91 -2.45 5.21
CA GLU A 28 20.52 -3.76 4.99
C GLU A 28 19.64 -4.71 4.17
N ASP A 29 18.37 -4.33 3.94
CA ASP A 29 17.41 -5.13 3.19
C ASP A 29 17.59 -4.94 1.68
N LYS A 30 18.33 -5.86 1.07
CA LYS A 30 18.59 -5.86 -0.38
C LYS A 30 17.33 -6.00 -1.22
N ASP A 31 16.31 -6.70 -0.74
CA ASP A 31 15.07 -6.85 -1.49
C ASP A 31 14.33 -5.52 -1.57
N LEU A 32 14.28 -4.76 -0.47
CA LEU A 32 13.67 -3.42 -0.46
C LEU A 32 14.38 -2.46 -1.40
N MET A 33 15.71 -2.52 -1.51
CA MET A 33 16.46 -1.73 -2.50
C MET A 33 16.05 -2.09 -3.93
N VAL A 34 15.95 -3.38 -4.26
CA VAL A 34 15.50 -3.84 -5.58
C VAL A 34 14.05 -3.43 -5.85
N TYR A 35 13.17 -3.52 -4.84
CA TYR A 35 11.78 -3.10 -4.96
C TYR A 35 11.64 -1.59 -5.17
N LYS A 36 12.48 -0.77 -4.52
CA LYS A 36 12.52 0.69 -4.75
C LYS A 36 12.73 1.02 -6.21
N ASP A 37 13.74 0.42 -6.84
CA ASP A 37 14.05 0.72 -8.24
C ASP A 37 12.93 0.25 -9.17
N LYS A 38 12.34 -0.91 -8.89
CA LYS A 38 11.18 -1.44 -9.64
C LYS A 38 9.95 -0.53 -9.52
N VAL A 39 9.62 -0.09 -8.30
CA VAL A 39 8.49 0.82 -8.05
C VAL A 39 8.75 2.16 -8.72
N ALA A 40 9.93 2.74 -8.57
CA ALA A 40 10.27 4.01 -9.19
C ALA A 40 10.17 3.94 -10.73
N LEU A 41 10.64 2.84 -11.33
CA LEU A 41 10.51 2.61 -12.76
C LEU A 41 9.06 2.44 -13.20
N TYR A 42 8.29 1.57 -12.54
CA TYR A 42 6.90 1.31 -12.92
C TYR A 42 6.03 2.57 -12.76
N ALA A 43 6.22 3.32 -11.68
CA ALA A 43 5.52 4.57 -11.44
C ALA A 43 5.85 5.66 -12.48
N LYS A 44 7.02 5.55 -13.13
CA LYS A 44 7.43 6.46 -14.21
C LYS A 44 6.86 6.04 -15.56
N VAL A 45 6.88 4.73 -15.86
CA VAL A 45 6.49 4.19 -17.17
C VAL A 45 4.97 4.10 -17.31
N ASP A 46 4.29 3.57 -16.30
CA ASP A 46 2.84 3.39 -16.31
C ASP A 46 2.26 3.64 -14.90
N PRO A 47 2.12 4.91 -14.51
CA PRO A 47 1.57 5.26 -13.21
C PRO A 47 0.12 4.79 -13.03
N ARG A 48 -0.66 4.69 -14.11
CA ARG A 48 -2.07 4.26 -14.01
C ARG A 48 -2.16 2.75 -13.80
N GLY A 49 -1.43 1.96 -14.58
CA GLY A 49 -1.35 0.51 -14.39
C GLY A 49 -0.81 0.13 -13.01
N MET A 50 0.09 0.94 -12.43
CA MET A 50 0.51 0.75 -11.03
C MET A 50 -0.66 0.88 -10.03
N VAL A 51 -1.52 1.89 -10.21
CA VAL A 51 -2.70 2.09 -9.35
C VAL A 51 -3.68 0.93 -9.52
N GLU A 52 -3.96 0.55 -10.76
CA GLU A 52 -4.87 -0.56 -11.07
C GLU A 52 -4.34 -1.87 -10.50
N TYR A 53 -3.03 -2.14 -10.65
CA TYR A 53 -2.37 -3.29 -10.03
C TYR A 53 -2.50 -3.27 -8.50
N PHE A 54 -2.25 -2.12 -7.86
CA PHE A 54 -2.43 -2.00 -6.41
C PHE A 54 -3.87 -2.30 -6.00
N MET A 55 -4.85 -1.68 -6.65
CA MET A 55 -6.27 -1.85 -6.31
C MET A 55 -6.75 -3.30 -6.51
N ASN A 56 -6.32 -3.97 -7.59
CA ASN A 56 -6.66 -5.37 -7.83
C ASN A 56 -6.19 -6.32 -6.71
N ASN A 57 -5.11 -5.97 -6.01
CA ASN A 57 -4.57 -6.77 -4.92
C ASN A 57 -5.06 -6.34 -3.53
N MET A 58 -5.46 -5.07 -3.37
CA MET A 58 -5.66 -4.46 -2.06
C MET A 58 -7.11 -4.09 -1.74
N SER A 59 -7.99 -3.96 -2.74
CA SER A 59 -9.38 -3.50 -2.54
C SER A 59 -10.18 -4.40 -1.59
N ASN A 60 -9.99 -5.72 -1.67
CA ASN A 60 -10.65 -6.70 -0.80
C ASN A 60 -10.27 -6.54 0.69
N TYR A 61 -9.14 -5.90 0.98
CA TYR A 61 -8.65 -5.66 2.34
C TYR A 61 -8.97 -4.25 2.85
N THR A 62 -9.81 -3.48 2.14
CA THR A 62 -10.13 -2.09 2.51
C THR A 62 -10.63 -1.97 3.95
N VAL A 63 -11.46 -2.90 4.44
CA VAL A 63 -11.92 -2.89 5.83
C VAL A 63 -10.76 -2.98 6.80
N HIS A 64 -9.85 -3.95 6.61
CA HIS A 64 -8.66 -4.09 7.44
C HIS A 64 -7.78 -2.83 7.39
N ILE A 65 -7.61 -2.23 6.21
CA ILE A 65 -6.83 -1.00 6.04
C ILE A 65 -7.45 0.17 6.80
N MET A 66 -8.77 0.34 6.70
CA MET A 66 -9.48 1.44 7.37
C MET A 66 -9.51 1.28 8.89
N GLU A 67 -9.59 0.05 9.37
CA GLU A 67 -9.56 -0.28 10.80
C GLU A 67 -8.15 -0.40 11.37
N ARG A 68 -7.13 -0.38 10.51
CA ARG A 68 -5.72 -0.65 10.88
C ARG A 68 -5.58 -2.00 11.58
N ASN A 69 -6.29 -3.01 11.06
CA ASN A 69 -6.33 -4.33 11.64
C ASN A 69 -5.06 -5.10 11.31
N ASP A 70 -4.23 -5.36 12.31
CA ASP A 70 -2.96 -6.09 12.21
C ASP A 70 -3.12 -7.52 11.69
N ASP A 71 -4.32 -8.12 11.79
CA ASP A 71 -4.62 -9.43 11.18
C ASP A 71 -4.34 -9.43 9.67
N PHE A 72 -4.39 -8.26 9.02
CA PHE A 72 -3.94 -8.09 7.64
C PHE A 72 -2.51 -8.61 7.41
N PHE A 73 -1.55 -8.21 8.25
CA PHE A 73 -0.14 -8.62 8.14
C PHE A 73 0.14 -9.99 8.74
N LEU A 74 -0.71 -10.47 9.65
CA LEU A 74 -0.47 -11.68 10.43
C LEU A 74 -1.19 -12.91 9.90
N LYS A 75 -2.34 -12.74 9.26
CA LYS A 75 -3.26 -13.80 8.85
C LYS A 75 -3.68 -13.67 7.38
N ASP A 76 -4.06 -12.48 6.94
CA ASP A 76 -4.79 -12.32 5.68
C ASP A 76 -3.89 -12.07 4.46
N LEU A 77 -2.67 -11.55 4.67
CA LEU A 77 -1.61 -11.60 3.67
C LEU A 77 -1.10 -13.04 3.44
N ALA A 78 -1.36 -13.95 4.38
CA ALA A 78 -0.86 -15.33 4.33
C ALA A 78 -1.72 -16.28 3.47
N ILE A 79 -2.71 -15.78 2.73
CA ILE A 79 -3.61 -16.63 1.95
C ILE A 79 -2.80 -17.50 0.96
N GLU A 80 -2.99 -18.80 1.07
CA GLU A 80 -2.39 -19.90 0.30
C GLU A 80 -2.43 -19.71 -1.23
N GLN A 81 -3.26 -18.80 -1.72
CA GLN A 81 -3.40 -18.47 -3.14
C GLN A 81 -2.23 -17.63 -3.69
N VAL A 82 -1.56 -16.81 -2.87
CA VAL A 82 -0.40 -15.99 -3.30
C VAL A 82 0.93 -16.71 -3.04
N THR A 83 0.96 -17.59 -2.04
CA THR A 83 2.16 -18.29 -1.54
C THR A 83 2.54 -19.57 -2.29
N GLN A 84 1.84 -19.94 -3.36
CA GLN A 84 2.18 -21.13 -4.16
C GLN A 84 3.57 -21.06 -4.81
N LYS A 85 4.19 -19.87 -4.88
CA LYS A 85 5.60 -19.71 -5.28
C LYS A 85 6.43 -19.39 -4.04
N GLU A 86 7.46 -20.21 -3.80
CA GLU A 86 8.38 -20.15 -2.66
C GLU A 86 8.89 -18.72 -2.35
N LYS A 87 9.26 -17.97 -3.39
CA LYS A 87 9.70 -16.57 -3.28
C LYS A 87 8.71 -15.62 -2.61
N TYR A 88 7.39 -15.87 -2.73
CA TYR A 88 6.38 -15.03 -2.08
C TYR A 88 6.26 -15.40 -0.61
N ARG A 89 6.38 -16.68 -0.24
CA ARG A 89 6.38 -17.12 1.16
C ARG A 89 7.51 -16.45 1.96
N GLU A 90 8.73 -16.44 1.43
CA GLU A 90 9.87 -15.78 2.11
C GLU A 90 9.62 -14.29 2.33
N LEU A 91 9.07 -13.60 1.33
CA LEU A 91 8.69 -12.20 1.45
C LEU A 91 7.62 -11.98 2.53
N PHE A 92 6.58 -12.82 2.58
CA PHE A 92 5.54 -12.71 3.61
C PHE A 92 6.07 -12.97 5.00
N ASP A 93 6.90 -14.00 5.20
CA ASP A 93 7.52 -14.26 6.49
C ASP A 93 8.40 -13.11 6.95
N LYS A 94 9.11 -12.48 6.01
CA LYS A 94 9.91 -11.29 6.28
C LYS A 94 9.05 -10.09 6.68
N VAL A 95 7.97 -9.82 5.95
CA VAL A 95 7.01 -8.74 6.30
C VAL A 95 6.40 -9.01 7.68
N ARG A 96 5.99 -10.25 7.96
CA ARG A 96 5.41 -10.64 9.26
C ARG A 96 6.40 -10.45 10.41
N LYS A 97 7.66 -10.87 10.24
CA LYS A 97 8.73 -10.66 11.24
C LYS A 97 9.01 -9.17 11.47
N LEU A 98 9.08 -8.38 10.40
CA LEU A 98 9.23 -6.93 10.52
C LEU A 98 8.03 -6.32 11.26
N TRP A 99 6.81 -6.78 10.99
CA TRP A 99 5.62 -6.30 11.68
C TRP A 99 5.61 -6.68 13.16
N LEU A 100 5.97 -7.90 13.53
CA LEU A 100 5.96 -8.35 14.93
C LEU A 100 7.05 -7.67 15.75
N ASP A 101 8.29 -7.72 15.27
CA ASP A 101 9.46 -7.39 16.10
C ASP A 101 10.34 -6.27 15.51
N GLY A 102 10.22 -5.99 14.21
CA GLY A 102 11.10 -5.05 13.50
C GLY A 102 10.58 -3.61 13.38
N MET A 103 9.33 -3.34 13.79
CA MET A 103 8.68 -2.03 13.65
C MET A 103 8.23 -1.47 14.99
N THR A 104 8.56 -0.20 15.23
CA THR A 104 7.95 0.56 16.33
C THR A 104 6.47 0.84 16.04
N ASN A 105 5.68 1.13 17.08
CA ASN A 105 4.28 1.52 16.92
C ASN A 105 4.13 2.76 16.02
N GLU A 106 5.07 3.70 16.07
CA GLU A 106 5.10 4.87 15.18
C GLU A 106 5.30 4.47 13.71
N THR A 107 6.20 3.51 13.46
CA THR A 107 6.44 2.98 12.11
C THR A 107 5.19 2.28 11.59
N LYS A 108 4.56 1.40 12.39
CA LYS A 108 3.29 0.74 12.03
C LYS A 108 2.19 1.74 11.71
N ASN A 109 2.04 2.77 12.55
CA ASN A 109 1.08 3.84 12.32
C ASN A 109 1.32 4.56 10.99
N THR A 110 2.59 4.80 10.66
CA THR A 110 2.99 5.43 9.39
C THR A 110 2.66 4.53 8.20
N VAL A 111 2.95 3.23 8.29
CA VAL A 111 2.58 2.24 7.25
C VAL A 111 1.06 2.29 7.00
N TRP A 112 0.26 2.24 8.06
CA TRP A 112 -1.20 2.30 7.94
C TRP A 112 -1.69 3.61 7.31
N GLN A 113 -1.08 4.75 7.65
CA GLN A 113 -1.42 6.04 7.03
C GLN A 113 -1.17 6.01 5.52
N TYR A 114 -0.06 5.42 5.06
CA TYR A 114 0.19 5.26 3.63
C TYR A 114 -0.84 4.37 2.96
N PHE A 115 -1.20 3.23 3.57
CA PHE A 115 -2.18 2.30 2.99
C PHE A 115 -3.56 2.96 2.85
N VAL A 116 -3.99 3.74 3.85
CA VAL A 116 -5.22 4.54 3.77
C VAL A 116 -5.15 5.56 2.61
N VAL A 117 -4.01 6.22 2.42
CA VAL A 117 -3.79 7.14 1.29
C VAL A 117 -3.88 6.39 -0.04
N PHE A 118 -3.21 5.25 -0.17
CA PHE A 118 -3.16 4.45 -1.39
C PHE A 118 -4.54 3.93 -1.79
N VAL A 119 -5.27 3.31 -0.86
CA VAL A 119 -6.61 2.78 -1.16
C VAL A 119 -7.60 3.90 -1.46
N THR A 120 -7.48 5.05 -0.77
CA THR A 120 -8.33 6.24 -1.04
C THR A 120 -8.09 6.80 -2.44
N LEU A 121 -6.83 7.06 -2.80
CA LEU A 121 -6.49 7.61 -4.10
C LEU A 121 -6.75 6.60 -5.21
N GLY A 122 -6.41 5.33 -4.98
CA GLY A 122 -6.63 4.26 -5.93
C GLY A 122 -8.11 4.07 -6.26
N ALA A 123 -8.98 4.06 -5.25
CA ALA A 123 -10.42 3.95 -5.46
C ALA A 123 -10.99 5.14 -6.27
N LYS A 124 -10.51 6.38 -6.02
CA LYS A 124 -10.90 7.55 -6.82
C LYS A 124 -10.45 7.45 -8.28
N ILE A 125 -9.20 7.05 -8.51
CA ILE A 125 -8.60 6.97 -9.86
C ILE A 125 -9.24 5.87 -10.69
N THR A 126 -9.54 4.72 -10.06
CA THR A 126 -10.15 3.55 -10.70
C THR A 126 -11.67 3.58 -10.71
N GLN A 127 -12.29 4.55 -10.02
CA GLN A 127 -13.74 4.66 -9.84
C GLN A 127 -14.34 3.40 -9.20
N ASP A 128 -13.62 2.77 -8.27
CA ASP A 128 -14.09 1.59 -7.54
C ASP A 128 -15.18 1.99 -6.52
N HIS A 129 -16.43 1.91 -6.94
CA HIS A 129 -17.59 2.27 -6.13
C HIS A 129 -17.72 1.47 -4.83
N ASN A 130 -17.34 0.18 -4.84
CA ASN A 130 -17.43 -0.68 -3.65
C ASN A 130 -16.40 -0.26 -2.60
N THR A 131 -15.18 0.01 -3.04
CA THR A 131 -14.12 0.52 -2.16
C THR A 131 -14.47 1.92 -1.65
N ILE A 132 -14.95 2.83 -2.52
CA ILE A 132 -15.39 4.17 -2.11
C ILE A 132 -16.49 4.09 -1.05
N THR A 133 -17.48 3.23 -1.26
CA THR A 133 -18.59 3.02 -0.32
C THR A 133 -18.09 2.51 1.02
N THR A 134 -17.15 1.56 1.00
CA THR A 134 -16.52 1.04 2.22
C THR A 134 -15.76 2.14 2.96
N ILE A 135 -14.90 2.89 2.27
CA ILE A 135 -14.12 3.99 2.86
C ILE A 135 -15.04 5.05 3.48
N ASN A 136 -16.16 5.38 2.84
CA ASN A 136 -17.09 6.40 3.33
C ASN A 136 -17.73 6.06 4.69
N LYS A 137 -17.78 4.77 5.07
CA LYS A 137 -18.23 4.35 6.42
C LYS A 137 -17.31 4.83 7.54
N TYR A 138 -16.03 5.05 7.23
CA TYR A 138 -14.99 5.42 8.20
C TYR A 138 -14.57 6.89 8.13
N ARG A 139 -15.12 7.68 7.19
CA ARG A 139 -14.76 9.08 6.98
C ARG A 139 -15.86 10.03 7.46
N LYS A 140 -15.46 11.11 8.13
CA LYS A 140 -16.37 12.23 8.46
C LYS A 140 -16.83 13.00 7.21
N ILE A 141 -15.96 13.10 6.21
CA ILE A 141 -16.26 13.75 4.93
C ILE A 141 -16.19 12.68 3.83
N PRO A 142 -17.33 12.33 3.22
CA PRO A 142 -17.39 11.33 2.16
C PRO A 142 -16.56 11.72 0.95
N LEU A 143 -15.95 10.72 0.30
CA LEU A 143 -15.40 10.84 -1.03
C LEU A 143 -16.55 11.01 -2.02
N LYS A 144 -16.39 11.96 -2.95
CA LYS A 144 -17.31 12.15 -4.08
C LYS A 144 -17.07 11.06 -5.12
N ILE A 145 -18.16 10.61 -5.72
CA ILE A 145 -18.19 9.70 -6.87
C ILE A 145 -18.15 10.54 -8.15
#